data_AF-V6TWR4-F1
#
_entry.id   AF-V6TWR4-F1
#
_cell.length_a   1.000
_cell.length_b   1.000
_cell.length_c   1.000
_cell.angle_alpha   90.00
_cell.angle_beta   90.00
_cell.angle_gamma   90.00
#
_symmetry.space_group_name_H-M   'P 1'
#
loop_
_entity.id
_entity.type
_entity.pdbx_description
1 polymer ?
#
loop_
_entity_poly.entity_id
_entity_poly.type
_entity_poly.pdbx_seq_one_letter_code
_entity_poly.pdbx_strand_id
1 'polypeptide(L)'
;MCAAFIGDIELARSHLSDKDKKNGDGDTALMIAARAGHVNIVELLDPTDKAGVTALMRAADRNDVEAVRALIPLQKGRKTTGCIGTNRAWIFEGTALMIAAAYGHTEVVRLLVEHEMGMRDSYGYTALMMAARNSCTGCVKLLLEKEAGVRDNQGWTALMLAARSGYVECIKLLVKREGGMRDAFGKTALMYAAQGGHKGCIKLLIEKESKVQDKDGVTALMVAAENGNSELITLLLEKEGGM
;
A
#
# COMPACT_ATOMS: atom_id res chain seq x y z
N MET A 1 34.02 -3.01 -0.91
CA MET A 1 33.50 -3.62 0.34
C MET A 1 34.29 -3.19 1.56
N CYS A 2 35.63 -3.38 1.62
CA CYS A 2 36.42 -2.91 2.77
C CYS A 2 36.24 -1.42 3.04
N ALA A 3 36.31 -0.58 2.00
CA ALA A 3 36.06 0.86 2.10
C ALA A 3 34.68 1.19 2.71
N ALA A 4 33.64 0.48 2.25
CA ALA A 4 32.28 0.60 2.76
C ALA A 4 32.15 0.16 4.21
N PHE A 5 32.95 -0.79 4.67
CA PHE A 5 32.95 -1.25 6.07
C PHE A 5 33.62 -0.24 7.01
N ILE A 6 34.79 0.26 6.63
CA ILE A 6 35.60 1.16 7.48
C ILE A 6 35.20 2.64 7.38
N GLY A 7 34.30 3.00 6.46
CA GLY A 7 33.86 4.39 6.29
C GLY A 7 34.77 5.25 5.40
N ASP A 8 35.66 4.64 4.61
CA ASP A 8 36.55 5.36 3.70
C ASP A 8 35.81 5.74 2.41
N ILE A 9 35.30 6.97 2.36
CA ILE A 9 34.51 7.48 1.24
C ILE A 9 35.33 7.66 -0.05
N GLU A 10 36.61 8.02 0.06
CA GLU A 10 37.46 8.26 -1.11
C GLU A 10 37.87 6.95 -1.76
N LEU A 11 38.21 5.93 -0.95
CA LEU A 11 38.43 4.59 -1.45
C LEU A 11 37.13 3.95 -1.98
N ALA A 12 35.98 4.24 -1.37
CA ALA A 12 34.70 3.79 -1.91
C ALA A 12 34.42 4.44 -3.29
N ARG A 13 34.75 5.72 -3.45
CA ARG A 13 34.59 6.47 -4.70
C ARG A 13 35.49 5.94 -5.81
N SER A 14 36.72 5.54 -5.52
CA SER A 14 37.64 4.99 -6.53
C SER A 14 37.23 3.61 -7.06
N HIS A 15 36.30 2.92 -6.39
CA HIS A 15 35.84 1.57 -6.73
C HIS A 15 34.33 1.48 -7.04
N LEU A 16 33.72 2.57 -7.54
CA LEU A 16 32.28 2.58 -7.88
C LEU A 16 31.87 1.57 -8.95
N SER A 17 32.77 1.16 -9.84
CA SER A 17 32.51 0.11 -10.84
C SER A 17 32.15 -1.25 -10.23
N ASP A 18 32.53 -1.46 -8.97
CA ASP A 18 32.39 -2.72 -8.25
C ASP A 18 31.24 -2.67 -7.22
N LYS A 19 30.44 -1.59 -7.20
CA LYS A 19 29.44 -1.36 -6.14
C LYS A 19 28.38 -2.46 -6.03
N ASP A 20 28.03 -3.09 -7.16
CA ASP A 20 27.01 -4.12 -7.25
C ASP A 20 27.57 -5.55 -7.09
N LYS A 21 28.90 -5.72 -6.96
CA LYS A 21 29.51 -7.01 -6.66
C LYS A 21 29.08 -7.49 -5.27
N LYS A 22 28.89 -8.80 -5.13
CA LYS A 22 28.52 -9.47 -3.89
C LYS A 22 29.70 -10.24 -3.29
N ASN A 23 29.82 -10.26 -1.96
CA ASN A 23 30.79 -11.12 -1.26
C ASN A 23 30.25 -12.56 -1.12
N GLY A 24 30.96 -13.40 -0.36
CA GLY A 24 30.54 -14.79 -0.07
C GLY A 24 29.24 -14.90 0.72
N ASP A 25 28.88 -13.85 1.47
CA ASP A 25 27.64 -13.76 2.24
C ASP A 25 26.47 -13.17 1.42
N GLY A 26 26.72 -12.79 0.16
CA GLY A 26 25.74 -12.17 -0.73
C GLY A 26 25.60 -10.66 -0.59
N ASP A 27 26.41 -10.01 0.24
CA ASP A 27 26.34 -8.59 0.53
C ASP A 27 26.99 -7.72 -0.53
N THR A 28 26.32 -6.63 -0.89
CA THR A 28 26.91 -5.55 -1.70
C THR A 28 27.64 -4.53 -0.81
N ALA A 29 28.44 -3.66 -1.43
CA ALA A 29 29.06 -2.54 -0.71
C ALA A 29 28.02 -1.64 -0.04
N LEU A 30 26.84 -1.48 -0.65
CA LEU A 30 25.72 -0.71 -0.11
C LEU A 30 25.21 -1.30 1.21
N MET A 31 24.97 -2.61 1.26
CA MET A 31 24.50 -3.30 2.46
C MET A 31 25.52 -3.20 3.60
N ILE A 32 26.81 -3.39 3.29
CA ILE A 32 27.88 -3.28 4.27
C ILE A 32 27.96 -1.86 4.85
N ALA A 33 27.94 -0.83 3.99
CA ALA A 33 27.94 0.57 4.44
C ALA A 33 26.71 0.89 5.30
N ALA A 34 25.54 0.40 4.90
CA ALA A 34 24.30 0.64 5.64
C ALA A 34 24.31 0.00 7.02
N ARG A 35 24.75 -1.25 7.14
CA ARG A 35 24.90 -1.94 8.45
C ARG A 35 25.96 -1.29 9.34
N ALA A 36 27.02 -0.75 8.74
CA ALA A 36 28.06 -0.03 9.46
C ALA A 36 27.67 1.44 9.81
N GLY A 37 26.52 1.92 9.34
CA GLY A 37 26.02 3.26 9.64
C GLY A 37 26.63 4.39 8.80
N HIS A 38 27.36 4.08 7.73
CA HIS A 38 28.06 5.06 6.90
C HIS A 38 27.13 5.69 5.87
N VAL A 39 26.27 6.62 6.32
CA VAL A 39 25.25 7.29 5.49
C VAL A 39 25.84 7.96 4.25
N ASN A 40 27.00 8.62 4.38
CA ASN A 40 27.70 9.26 3.27
C ASN A 40 28.13 8.27 2.18
N ILE A 41 28.51 7.04 2.56
CA ILE A 41 28.84 5.99 1.60
C ILE A 41 27.56 5.39 1.00
N VAL A 42 26.48 5.23 1.77
CA VAL A 42 25.17 4.83 1.24
C VAL A 42 24.71 5.78 0.15
N GLU A 43 24.73 7.10 0.41
CA GLU A 43 24.35 8.12 -0.56
C GLU A 43 25.35 8.26 -1.72
N LEU A 44 26.61 7.82 -1.56
CA LEU A 44 27.56 7.71 -2.66
C LEU A 44 27.23 6.53 -3.59
N LEU A 45 26.84 5.38 -3.03
CA LEU A 45 26.63 4.13 -3.76
C LEU A 45 25.26 4.06 -4.44
N ASP A 46 24.21 4.50 -3.74
CA ASP A 46 22.83 4.59 -4.23
C ASP A 46 22.20 5.92 -3.77
N PRO A 47 22.47 7.02 -4.49
CA PRO A 47 22.04 8.36 -4.08
C PRO A 47 20.53 8.53 -4.02
N THR A 48 20.05 9.30 -3.04
CA THR A 48 18.70 9.85 -3.06
C THR A 48 18.55 10.75 -4.28
N ASP A 49 17.56 10.49 -5.14
CA ASP A 49 17.36 11.31 -6.34
C ASP A 49 16.56 12.60 -6.06
N LYS A 50 16.36 13.42 -7.10
CA LYS A 50 15.65 14.70 -7.00
C LYS A 50 14.17 14.55 -6.59
N ALA A 51 13.58 13.37 -6.82
CA ALA A 51 12.22 13.05 -6.40
C ALA A 51 12.18 12.48 -4.96
N GLY A 52 13.32 12.43 -4.27
CA GLY A 52 13.42 11.89 -2.92
C GLY A 52 13.41 10.37 -2.86
N VAL A 53 13.58 9.67 -4.00
CA VAL A 53 13.63 8.21 -4.00
C VAL A 53 14.96 7.76 -3.42
N THR A 54 14.88 7.03 -2.30
CA THR A 54 16.02 6.53 -1.54
C THR A 54 16.44 5.11 -1.97
N ALA A 55 17.63 4.68 -1.56
CA ALA A 55 18.06 3.29 -1.69
C ALA A 55 17.07 2.31 -1.05
N LEU A 56 16.51 2.63 0.13
CA LEU A 56 15.51 1.82 0.81
C LEU A 56 14.23 1.65 -0.02
N MET A 57 13.76 2.72 -0.67
CA MET A 57 12.59 2.66 -1.55
C MET A 57 12.84 1.79 -2.79
N ARG A 58 14.03 1.91 -3.39
CA ARG A 58 14.43 1.05 -4.53
C ARG A 58 14.60 -0.41 -4.10
N ALA A 59 15.14 -0.66 -2.92
CA ALA A 59 15.24 -2.00 -2.34
C ALA A 59 13.84 -2.60 -2.10
N ALA A 60 12.91 -1.79 -1.57
CA ALA A 60 11.52 -2.20 -1.36
C ALA A 60 10.82 -2.53 -2.68
N ASP A 61 10.96 -1.70 -3.72
CA ASP A 61 10.43 -1.95 -5.08
C ASP A 61 10.92 -3.30 -5.65
N ARG A 62 12.22 -3.56 -5.52
CA ARG A 62 12.87 -4.80 -6.01
C ARG A 62 12.65 -6.03 -5.12
N ASN A 63 11.94 -5.91 -4.00
CA ASN A 63 11.82 -6.96 -2.98
C ASN A 63 13.17 -7.48 -2.45
N ASP A 64 14.17 -6.60 -2.38
CA ASP A 64 15.50 -6.93 -1.84
C ASP A 64 15.46 -6.86 -0.30
N VAL A 65 15.01 -7.96 0.31
CA VAL A 65 14.78 -8.07 1.76
C VAL A 65 16.02 -7.74 2.57
N GLU A 66 17.20 -8.17 2.13
CA GLU A 66 18.45 -7.95 2.87
C GLU A 66 18.94 -6.50 2.76
N ALA A 67 18.80 -5.88 1.59
CA ALA A 67 19.06 -4.45 1.46
C ALA A 67 18.08 -3.63 2.29
N VAL A 68 16.77 -3.96 2.27
CA VAL A 68 15.76 -3.31 3.11
C VAL A 68 16.16 -3.39 4.59
N ARG A 69 16.50 -4.58 5.08
CA ARG A 69 16.91 -4.80 6.47
C ARG A 69 18.11 -3.93 6.85
N ALA A 70 19.10 -3.84 5.97
CA ALA A 70 20.30 -3.03 6.19
C ALA A 70 20.02 -1.52 6.17
N LEU A 71 19.10 -1.06 5.32
CA LEU A 71 18.85 0.37 5.06
C LEU A 71 17.81 1.00 6.01
N ILE A 72 16.95 0.20 6.65
CA ILE A 72 15.92 0.69 7.59
C ILE A 72 16.48 1.68 8.64
N PRO A 73 17.59 1.40 9.35
CA PRO A 73 18.09 2.30 10.39
C PRO A 73 18.43 3.70 9.88
N LEU A 74 18.76 3.83 8.60
CA LEU A 74 19.25 5.08 8.01
C LEU A 74 18.16 5.85 7.24
N GLN A 75 17.20 5.15 6.64
CA GLN A 75 16.28 5.73 5.66
C GLN A 75 14.80 5.54 5.97
N LYS A 76 14.43 4.85 7.06
CA LYS A 76 13.02 4.68 7.45
C LYS A 76 12.29 6.02 7.61
N GLY A 77 11.01 6.04 7.23
CA GLY A 77 10.14 7.20 7.41
C GLY A 77 10.42 8.37 6.46
N ARG A 78 11.35 8.22 5.51
CA ARG A 78 11.52 9.21 4.43
C ARG A 78 10.39 9.07 3.42
N LYS A 79 9.94 10.21 2.89
CA LYS A 79 8.94 10.30 1.82
C LYS A 79 9.59 10.80 0.54
N THR A 80 9.06 10.39 -0.61
CA THR A 80 9.37 11.08 -1.86
C THR A 80 8.83 12.51 -1.84
N THR A 81 9.38 13.37 -2.71
CA THR A 81 8.86 14.71 -2.99
C THR A 81 8.05 14.75 -4.28
N GLY A 82 8.12 13.68 -5.09
CA GLY A 82 7.38 13.52 -6.34
C GLY A 82 6.57 12.24 -6.40
N CYS A 83 6.11 11.90 -7.62
CA CYS A 83 5.42 10.65 -7.88
C CYS A 83 6.40 9.51 -8.14
N ILE A 84 6.12 8.36 -7.55
CA ILE A 84 6.69 7.07 -7.95
C ILE A 84 5.65 6.41 -8.84
N GLY A 85 5.97 6.27 -10.12
CA GLY A 85 5.23 5.41 -11.03
C GLY A 85 5.60 3.97 -10.73
N THR A 86 4.69 3.21 -10.14
CA THR A 86 4.76 1.75 -10.14
C THR A 86 3.89 1.25 -11.28
N ASN A 87 4.14 0.02 -11.76
CA ASN A 87 3.26 -0.61 -12.76
C ASN A 87 1.80 -0.80 -12.26
N ARG A 88 1.53 -0.55 -10.97
CA ARG A 88 0.26 -0.82 -10.29
C ARG A 88 -0.44 0.41 -9.73
N ALA A 89 0.31 1.48 -9.43
CA ALA A 89 -0.20 2.72 -8.86
C ALA A 89 0.79 3.88 -8.98
N TRP A 90 0.27 5.09 -8.96
CA TRP A 90 1.06 6.30 -8.71
C TRP A 90 1.04 6.58 -7.22
N ILE A 91 2.21 6.70 -6.61
CA ILE A 91 2.35 7.05 -5.17
C ILE A 91 3.01 8.42 -5.09
N PHE A 92 2.31 9.40 -4.54
CA PHE A 92 2.79 10.78 -4.45
C PHE A 92 3.20 11.10 -3.02
N GLU A 93 4.46 11.44 -2.83
CA GLU A 93 5.05 11.47 -1.49
C GLU A 93 4.93 10.12 -0.77
N GLY A 94 5.36 9.05 -1.44
CA GLY A 94 5.30 7.69 -0.92
C GLY A 94 6.44 7.33 0.02
N THR A 95 6.21 6.32 0.85
CA THR A 95 7.26 5.67 1.66
C THR A 95 7.66 4.30 1.08
N ALA A 96 8.71 3.69 1.62
CA ALA A 96 9.12 2.35 1.21
C ALA A 96 8.04 1.30 1.52
N LEU A 97 7.33 1.43 2.65
CA LEU A 97 6.22 0.57 3.05
C LEU A 97 5.07 0.61 2.04
N MET A 98 4.70 1.80 1.55
CA MET A 98 3.64 1.95 0.54
C MET A 98 4.01 1.29 -0.79
N ILE A 99 5.26 1.44 -1.22
CA ILE A 99 5.78 0.76 -2.42
C ILE A 99 5.68 -0.76 -2.25
N ALA A 100 6.22 -1.29 -1.14
CA ALA A 100 6.19 -2.72 -0.86
C ALA A 100 4.76 -3.29 -0.80
N ALA A 101 3.83 -2.55 -0.17
CA ALA A 101 2.43 -2.93 -0.07
C ALA A 101 1.72 -2.93 -1.43
N ALA A 102 2.02 -1.98 -2.32
CA ALA A 102 1.45 -1.92 -3.67
C ALA A 102 1.86 -3.13 -4.54
N TYR A 103 3.09 -3.62 -4.36
CA TYR A 103 3.58 -4.81 -5.08
C TYR A 103 3.24 -6.14 -4.39
N GLY A 104 2.89 -6.13 -3.11
CA GLY A 104 2.57 -7.32 -2.33
C GLY A 104 3.78 -8.00 -1.70
N HIS A 105 4.89 -7.27 -1.55
CA HIS A 105 6.15 -7.74 -0.97
C HIS A 105 6.01 -7.90 0.54
N THR A 106 5.33 -8.97 0.94
CA THR A 106 4.83 -9.17 2.31
C THR A 106 5.93 -9.20 3.37
N GLU A 107 7.11 -9.73 3.04
CA GLU A 107 8.23 -9.74 3.98
C GLU A 107 8.86 -8.35 4.16
N VAL A 108 8.99 -7.58 3.07
CA VAL A 108 9.42 -6.17 3.16
C VAL A 108 8.42 -5.34 3.97
N VAL A 109 7.11 -5.57 3.78
CA VAL A 109 6.05 -4.96 4.60
C VAL A 109 6.22 -5.31 6.08
N ARG A 110 6.52 -6.57 6.40
CA ARG A 110 6.77 -7.00 7.79
C ARG A 110 7.94 -6.26 8.42
N LEU A 111 9.02 -5.99 7.66
CA LEU A 111 10.18 -5.26 8.17
C LEU A 111 9.90 -3.77 8.37
N LEU A 112 9.06 -3.17 7.53
CA LEU A 112 8.81 -1.72 7.51
C LEU A 112 7.61 -1.27 8.35
N VAL A 113 6.67 -2.16 8.65
CA VAL A 113 5.39 -1.79 9.29
C VAL A 113 5.57 -1.03 10.61
N GLU A 114 6.44 -1.50 11.51
CA GLU A 114 6.66 -0.83 12.80
C GLU A 114 7.40 0.52 12.69
N HIS A 115 7.87 0.89 11.50
CA HIS A 115 8.61 2.12 11.25
C HIS A 115 7.82 3.16 10.46
N GLU A 116 6.92 2.73 9.58
CA GLU A 116 6.22 3.61 8.65
C GLU A 116 4.69 3.49 8.72
N MET A 117 4.15 2.67 9.63
CA MET A 117 2.70 2.56 9.81
C MET A 117 2.05 3.92 10.08
N GLY A 118 0.88 4.14 9.48
CA GLY A 118 0.09 5.35 9.67
C GLY A 118 0.59 6.57 8.89
N MET A 119 1.75 6.48 8.22
CA MET A 119 2.17 7.47 7.24
C MET A 119 1.21 7.48 6.05
N ARG A 120 1.06 8.66 5.43
CA ARG A 120 0.15 8.88 4.31
C ARG A 120 0.83 9.60 3.17
N ASP A 121 0.45 9.20 1.95
CA ASP A 121 0.83 9.90 0.74
C ASP A 121 0.07 11.24 0.62
N SER A 122 0.30 12.03 -0.42
CA SER A 122 -0.33 13.35 -0.57
C SER A 122 -1.85 13.31 -0.80
N TYR A 123 -2.41 12.16 -1.18
CA TYR A 123 -3.85 11.91 -1.29
C TYR A 123 -4.45 11.32 0.00
N GLY A 124 -3.62 11.06 1.01
CA GLY A 124 -4.04 10.46 2.26
C GLY A 124 -4.02 8.93 2.25
N TYR A 125 -3.51 8.28 1.20
CA TYR A 125 -3.47 6.83 1.12
C TYR A 125 -2.43 6.26 2.08
N THR A 126 -2.80 5.18 2.77
CA THR A 126 -1.89 4.38 3.59
C THR A 126 -1.35 3.16 2.82
N ALA A 127 -0.41 2.43 3.42
CA ALA A 127 0.06 1.18 2.86
C ALA A 127 -1.06 0.11 2.76
N LEU A 128 -1.96 0.05 3.74
CA LEU A 128 -3.13 -0.85 3.72
C LEU A 128 -4.04 -0.56 2.52
N MET A 129 -4.25 0.72 2.20
CA MET A 129 -5.02 1.13 1.02
C MET A 129 -4.34 0.70 -0.28
N MET A 130 -3.01 0.84 -0.37
CA MET A 130 -2.24 0.35 -1.52
C MET A 130 -2.34 -1.17 -1.68
N ALA A 131 -2.23 -1.92 -0.58
CA ALA A 131 -2.36 -3.38 -0.59
C ALA A 131 -3.77 -3.83 -1.01
N ALA A 132 -4.82 -3.21 -0.45
CA ALA A 132 -6.20 -3.54 -0.74
C ALA A 132 -6.58 -3.20 -2.19
N ARG A 133 -6.12 -2.06 -2.73
CA ARG A 133 -6.31 -1.65 -4.13
C ARG A 133 -5.62 -2.58 -5.12
N ASN A 134 -4.65 -3.39 -4.69
CA ASN A 134 -3.86 -4.29 -5.54
C ASN A 134 -4.05 -5.78 -5.19
N SER A 135 -5.08 -6.13 -4.41
CA SER A 135 -5.37 -7.52 -3.99
C SER A 135 -4.21 -8.21 -3.26
N CYS A 136 -3.35 -7.46 -2.59
CA CYS A 136 -2.18 -7.98 -1.89
C CYS A 136 -2.56 -8.47 -0.48
N THR A 137 -3.33 -9.57 -0.42
CA THR A 137 -3.96 -10.08 0.81
C THR A 137 -2.99 -10.37 1.96
N GLY A 138 -1.77 -10.82 1.67
CA GLY A 138 -0.72 -11.02 2.68
C GLY A 138 -0.33 -9.71 3.38
N CYS A 139 -0.18 -8.64 2.60
CA CYS A 139 0.10 -7.29 3.12
C CYS A 139 -1.12 -6.73 3.88
N VAL A 140 -2.34 -6.94 3.35
CA VAL A 140 -3.58 -6.54 4.05
C VAL A 140 -3.63 -7.15 5.44
N LYS A 141 -3.35 -8.45 5.61
CA LYS A 141 -3.34 -9.11 6.92
C LYS A 141 -2.37 -8.47 7.90
N LEU A 142 -1.16 -8.11 7.46
CA LEU A 142 -0.15 -7.49 8.33
C LEU A 142 -0.51 -6.06 8.72
N LEU A 143 -1.05 -5.30 7.78
CA LEU A 143 -1.33 -3.87 7.96
C LEU A 143 -2.68 -3.61 8.65
N LEU A 144 -3.60 -4.59 8.63
CA LEU A 144 -4.95 -4.46 9.17
C LEU A 144 -4.96 -4.00 10.64
N GLU A 145 -4.13 -4.57 11.49
CA GLU A 145 -4.13 -4.24 12.92
C GLU A 145 -3.57 -2.84 13.22
N LYS A 146 -2.86 -2.23 12.27
CA LYS A 146 -2.20 -0.94 12.46
C LYS A 146 -2.91 0.21 11.76
N GLU A 147 -3.54 -0.06 10.61
CA GLU A 147 -4.06 0.99 9.72
C GLU A 147 -5.56 0.89 9.40
N ALA A 148 -6.26 -0.14 9.89
CA ALA A 148 -7.69 -0.27 9.62
C ALA A 148 -8.49 0.93 10.16
N GLY A 149 -9.46 1.38 9.38
CA GLY A 149 -10.32 2.51 9.72
C GLY A 149 -9.71 3.88 9.41
N VAL A 150 -8.49 3.93 8.90
CA VAL A 150 -7.94 5.17 8.33
C VAL A 150 -8.70 5.51 7.04
N ARG A 151 -8.88 6.82 6.82
CA ARG A 151 -9.52 7.36 5.61
C ARG A 151 -8.56 8.28 4.86
N ASP A 152 -8.61 8.22 3.53
CA ASP A 152 -7.90 9.15 2.66
C ASP A 152 -8.56 10.54 2.64
N ASN A 153 -8.04 11.46 1.84
CA ASN A 153 -8.54 12.84 1.79
C ASN A 153 -9.97 12.96 1.24
N GLN A 154 -10.50 11.92 0.60
CA GLN A 154 -11.88 11.83 0.10
C GLN A 154 -12.75 10.93 1.00
N GLY A 155 -12.23 10.47 2.12
CA GLY A 155 -12.95 9.61 3.06
C GLY A 155 -12.90 8.11 2.71
N TRP A 156 -12.16 7.71 1.66
CA TRP A 156 -12.11 6.31 1.24
C TRP A 156 -11.34 5.46 2.23
N THR A 157 -11.81 4.23 2.40
CA THR A 157 -11.17 3.19 3.22
C THR A 157 -10.53 2.12 2.32
N ALA A 158 -9.68 1.27 2.90
CA ALA A 158 -9.14 0.12 2.19
C ALA A 158 -10.25 -0.84 1.72
N LEU A 159 -11.32 -1.01 2.50
CA LEU A 159 -12.50 -1.80 2.15
C LEU A 159 -13.21 -1.25 0.90
N MET A 160 -13.39 0.06 0.81
CA MET A 160 -14.03 0.70 -0.37
C MET A 160 -13.19 0.51 -1.63
N LEU A 161 -11.87 0.64 -1.53
CA LEU A 161 -10.95 0.38 -2.64
C LEU A 161 -11.02 -1.08 -3.10
N ALA A 162 -10.99 -2.03 -2.17
CA ALA A 162 -11.13 -3.45 -2.48
C ALA A 162 -12.50 -3.78 -3.10
N ALA A 163 -13.57 -3.13 -2.62
CA ALA A 163 -14.94 -3.37 -3.09
C ALA A 163 -15.14 -2.86 -4.51
N ARG A 164 -14.62 -1.66 -4.83
CA ARG A 164 -14.64 -1.10 -6.19
C ARG A 164 -13.90 -2.00 -7.19
N SER A 165 -12.81 -2.64 -6.77
CA SER A 165 -11.99 -3.52 -7.62
C SER A 165 -12.43 -4.99 -7.59
N GLY A 166 -13.39 -5.37 -6.75
CA GLY A 166 -13.93 -6.74 -6.70
C GLY A 166 -13.08 -7.76 -5.94
N TYR A 167 -12.18 -7.33 -5.06
CA TYR A 167 -11.25 -8.23 -4.35
C TYR A 167 -11.86 -8.86 -3.10
N VAL A 168 -12.61 -9.95 -3.32
CA VAL A 168 -13.36 -10.70 -2.30
C VAL A 168 -12.52 -11.08 -1.08
N GLU A 169 -11.29 -11.56 -1.25
CA GLU A 169 -10.44 -11.97 -0.12
C GLU A 169 -10.01 -10.76 0.75
N CYS A 170 -9.82 -9.59 0.15
CA CYS A 170 -9.58 -8.37 0.92
C CYS A 170 -10.83 -7.95 1.70
N ILE A 171 -12.02 -8.06 1.11
CA ILE A 171 -13.30 -7.79 1.80
C ILE A 171 -13.46 -8.66 3.04
N LYS A 172 -13.20 -9.97 2.94
CA LYS A 172 -13.29 -10.91 4.08
C LYS A 172 -12.45 -10.47 5.27
N LEU A 173 -11.27 -9.91 5.01
CA LEU A 173 -10.35 -9.43 6.04
C LEU A 173 -10.80 -8.08 6.61
N LEU A 174 -11.23 -7.15 5.75
CA LEU A 174 -11.47 -5.75 6.11
C LEU A 174 -12.86 -5.50 6.70
N VAL A 175 -13.90 -6.24 6.28
CA VAL A 175 -15.31 -5.95 6.60
C VAL A 175 -15.61 -5.88 8.10
N LYS A 176 -14.90 -6.67 8.91
CA LYS A 176 -15.06 -6.65 10.37
C LYS A 176 -14.61 -5.34 10.99
N ARG A 177 -13.55 -4.73 10.44
CA ARG A 177 -12.94 -3.50 10.97
C ARG A 177 -13.49 -2.24 10.32
N GLU A 178 -13.78 -2.29 9.02
CA GLU A 178 -14.14 -1.09 8.23
C GLU A 178 -15.58 -1.09 7.71
N GLY A 179 -16.32 -2.20 7.83
CA GLY A 179 -17.68 -2.26 7.30
C GLY A 179 -18.62 -1.27 8.01
N GLY A 180 -19.44 -0.57 7.23
CA GLY A 180 -20.34 0.50 7.68
C GLY A 180 -19.73 1.90 7.62
N MET A 181 -18.43 2.01 7.32
CA MET A 181 -17.80 3.31 7.09
C MET A 181 -18.28 3.94 5.77
N ARG A 182 -18.24 5.27 5.72
CA ARG A 182 -18.70 6.06 4.58
C ARG A 182 -17.65 7.07 4.17
N ASP A 183 -17.54 7.29 2.86
CA ASP A 183 -16.67 8.31 2.29
C ASP A 183 -17.25 9.73 2.46
N ALA A 184 -16.59 10.74 1.89
CA ALA A 184 -17.04 12.13 1.97
C ALA A 184 -18.40 12.37 1.27
N PHE A 185 -18.84 11.51 0.36
CA PHE A 185 -20.14 11.57 -0.32
C PHE A 185 -21.21 10.72 0.39
N GLY A 186 -20.86 10.03 1.47
CA GLY A 186 -21.76 9.13 2.19
C GLY A 186 -21.82 7.71 1.60
N LYS A 187 -20.99 7.40 0.61
CA LYS A 187 -20.98 6.10 -0.07
C LYS A 187 -20.29 5.03 0.76
N THR A 188 -20.85 3.82 0.74
CA THR A 188 -20.32 2.63 1.43
C THR A 188 -19.53 1.74 0.48
N ALA A 189 -18.82 0.74 1.01
CA ALA A 189 -18.16 -0.27 0.20
C ALA A 189 -19.17 -1.07 -0.64
N LEU A 190 -20.37 -1.34 -0.12
CA LEU A 190 -21.45 -2.02 -0.85
C LEU A 190 -21.87 -1.26 -2.11
N MET A 191 -21.99 0.07 -2.04
CA MET A 191 -22.31 0.91 -3.21
C MET A 191 -21.22 0.82 -4.28
N TYR A 192 -19.93 0.82 -3.89
CA TYR A 192 -18.83 0.63 -4.84
C TYR A 192 -18.77 -0.78 -5.42
N ALA A 193 -19.12 -1.81 -4.64
CA ALA A 193 -19.24 -3.17 -5.15
C ALA A 193 -20.39 -3.28 -6.17
N ALA A 194 -21.53 -2.62 -5.94
CA ALA A 194 -22.64 -2.53 -6.88
C ALA A 194 -22.25 -1.78 -8.16
N GLN A 195 -21.55 -0.65 -8.02
CA GLN A 195 -21.02 0.13 -9.14
C GLN A 195 -20.09 -0.71 -10.03
N GLY A 196 -19.24 -1.55 -9.42
CA GLY A 196 -18.32 -2.42 -10.14
C GLY A 196 -18.90 -3.76 -10.60
N GLY A 197 -20.17 -4.08 -10.27
CA GLY A 197 -20.79 -5.35 -10.64
C GLY A 197 -20.33 -6.56 -9.81
N HIS A 198 -19.70 -6.34 -8.65
CA HIS A 198 -18.95 -7.37 -7.92
C HIS A 198 -19.81 -8.20 -6.96
N LYS A 199 -20.58 -9.14 -7.51
CA LYS A 199 -21.50 -10.03 -6.76
C LYS A 199 -20.88 -10.67 -5.51
N GLY A 200 -19.64 -11.15 -5.60
CA GLY A 200 -18.94 -11.78 -4.47
C GLY A 200 -18.69 -10.83 -3.30
N CYS A 201 -18.38 -9.56 -3.60
CA CYS A 201 -18.20 -8.53 -2.58
C CYS A 201 -19.54 -8.13 -1.95
N ILE A 202 -20.59 -7.98 -2.77
CA ILE A 202 -21.95 -7.65 -2.30
C ILE A 202 -22.43 -8.67 -1.26
N LYS A 203 -22.29 -9.97 -1.53
CA LYS A 203 -22.69 -11.03 -0.59
C LYS A 203 -22.04 -10.91 0.79
N LEU A 204 -20.83 -10.35 0.87
CA LEU A 204 -20.10 -10.19 2.13
C LEU A 204 -20.43 -8.87 2.85
N LEU A 205 -20.88 -7.86 2.10
CA LEU A 205 -21.12 -6.50 2.61
C LEU A 205 -22.59 -6.26 2.96
N ILE A 206 -23.52 -6.95 2.29
CA ILE A 206 -24.95 -6.67 2.33
C ILE A 206 -25.54 -6.68 3.75
N GLU A 207 -25.16 -7.66 4.58
CA GLU A 207 -25.69 -7.75 5.96
C GLU A 207 -25.26 -6.57 6.85
N LYS A 208 -24.15 -5.90 6.52
CA LYS A 208 -23.59 -4.82 7.34
C LYS A 208 -23.89 -3.43 6.79
N GLU A 209 -24.13 -3.31 5.48
CA GLU A 209 -24.21 -2.02 4.78
C GLU A 209 -25.49 -1.81 3.97
N SER A 210 -26.42 -2.77 3.95
CA SER A 210 -27.73 -2.58 3.31
C SER A 210 -28.53 -1.45 3.94
N LYS A 211 -29.46 -0.88 3.17
CA LYS A 211 -30.37 0.20 3.60
C LYS A 211 -29.66 1.49 3.98
N VAL A 212 -28.42 1.65 3.53
CA VAL A 212 -27.68 2.90 3.66
C VAL A 212 -27.90 3.72 2.39
N GLN A 213 -28.21 4.99 2.59
CA GLN A 213 -28.24 6.01 1.54
C GLN A 213 -26.98 6.87 1.63
N ASP A 214 -26.47 7.27 0.46
CA ASP A 214 -25.47 8.34 0.38
C ASP A 214 -26.14 9.72 0.54
N LYS A 215 -25.37 10.80 0.35
CA LYS A 215 -25.89 12.16 0.54
C LYS A 215 -26.98 12.57 -0.47
N ASP A 216 -27.04 11.89 -1.61
CA ASP A 216 -28.04 12.14 -2.65
C ASP A 216 -29.25 11.19 -2.53
N GLY A 217 -29.30 10.38 -1.47
CA GLY A 217 -30.37 9.40 -1.25
C GLY A 217 -30.18 8.09 -2.01
N VAL A 218 -29.02 7.89 -2.66
CA VAL A 218 -28.75 6.73 -3.53
C VAL A 218 -28.34 5.53 -2.69
N THR A 219 -28.90 4.36 -3.02
CA THR A 219 -28.60 3.07 -2.37
C THR A 219 -27.80 2.17 -3.29
N ALA A 220 -27.26 1.05 -2.78
CA ALA A 220 -26.56 0.08 -3.63
C ALA A 220 -27.50 -0.56 -4.68
N LEU A 221 -28.78 -0.80 -4.32
CA LEU A 221 -29.81 -1.26 -5.25
C LEU A 221 -30.05 -0.26 -6.39
N MET A 222 -30.13 1.04 -6.09
CA MET A 222 -30.30 2.07 -7.12
C MET A 222 -29.13 2.07 -8.10
N VAL A 223 -27.89 1.98 -7.59
CA VAL A 223 -26.69 1.86 -8.44
C VAL A 223 -26.75 0.61 -9.33
N ALA A 224 -27.18 -0.54 -8.78
CA ALA A 224 -27.33 -1.77 -9.56
C ALA A 224 -28.42 -1.66 -10.65
N ALA A 225 -29.50 -0.93 -10.36
CA ALA A 225 -30.60 -0.67 -11.30
C ALA A 225 -30.16 0.28 -12.43
N GLU A 226 -29.44 1.35 -12.12
CA GLU A 226 -28.85 2.26 -13.12
C GLU A 226 -27.92 1.53 -14.09
N ASN A 227 -27.15 0.56 -13.58
CA ASN A 227 -26.27 -0.27 -14.40
C ASN A 227 -26.98 -1.41 -15.15
N GLY A 228 -28.29 -1.59 -14.96
CA GLY A 228 -29.08 -2.64 -15.62
C GLY A 228 -28.71 -4.08 -15.22
N ASN A 229 -28.11 -4.28 -14.05
CA ASN A 229 -27.62 -5.60 -13.63
C ASN A 229 -28.71 -6.37 -12.88
N SER A 230 -29.58 -7.07 -13.61
CA SER A 230 -30.73 -7.82 -13.08
C SER A 230 -30.38 -8.81 -11.97
N GLU A 231 -29.19 -9.44 -12.04
CA GLU A 231 -28.73 -10.38 -11.01
C GLU A 231 -28.43 -9.67 -9.69
N LEU A 232 -27.77 -8.51 -9.75
CA LEU A 232 -27.48 -7.71 -8.56
C LEU A 232 -28.72 -7.03 -8.00
N ILE A 233 -29.63 -6.59 -8.86
CA ILE A 233 -30.94 -6.06 -8.47
C ILE A 233 -31.67 -7.12 -7.64
N THR A 234 -31.76 -8.35 -8.13
CA THR A 234 -32.40 -9.46 -7.40
C THR A 234 -31.73 -9.71 -6.05
N LEU A 235 -30.40 -9.74 -6.01
CA LEU A 235 -29.64 -9.96 -4.78
C LEU A 235 -29.82 -8.84 -3.74
N LEU A 236 -29.92 -7.58 -4.18
CA LEU A 236 -30.04 -6.42 -3.30
C LEU A 236 -31.49 -6.16 -2.88
N LEU A 237 -32.47 -6.48 -3.72
CA LEU A 237 -33.90 -6.32 -3.44
C LEU A 237 -34.33 -7.01 -2.14
N GLU A 238 -33.81 -8.20 -1.86
CA GLU A 238 -34.15 -8.96 -0.65
C GLU A 238 -33.84 -8.20 0.64
N LYS A 239 -32.84 -7.31 0.63
CA LYS A 239 -32.37 -6.57 1.81
C LYS A 239 -32.67 -5.07 1.76
N GLU A 240 -32.75 -4.48 0.57
CA GLU A 240 -33.00 -3.04 0.38
C GLU A 240 -34.42 -2.69 -0.07
N GLY A 241 -35.21 -3.63 -0.60
CA GLY A 241 -36.50 -3.35 -1.25
C GLY A 241 -37.65 -2.93 -0.32
N GLY A 242 -37.44 -2.88 1.00
CA GLY A 242 -38.44 -2.51 2.01
C GLY A 242 -38.14 -1.22 2.76
N MET A 243 -37.41 -0.28 2.14
CA MET A 243 -37.20 1.08 2.66
C MET A 243 -38.40 1.98 2.37
#